data_AF-A0A7W4P788-F1
#
_entry.id   AF-A0A7W4P788-F1
#
_cell.length_a   1.000
_cell.length_b   1.000
_cell.length_c   1.000
_cell.angle_alpha   90.00
_cell.angle_beta   90.00
_cell.angle_gamma   90.00
#
_symmetry.space_group_name_H-M   'P 1'
#
loop_
_entity.id
_entity.type
_entity.pdbx_description
1 polymer ?
#
loop_
_entity_poly.entity_id
_entity_poly.type
_entity_poly.pdbx_seq_one_letter_code
_entity_poly.pdbx_strand_id
1 'polypeptide(L)'
;MSGTFHGFEGSYLGDATRLTPDAVMECKICWSVYDPAQGCDTWQVPPGTPFAALPEHWRCPTCDGARDQFMVVHGAVASGPVQPAPAPAAPRPEAERTPAALLAARLEEAFREIHVGKMRGIPLLNEALGVKAVGFRAYDGHLLGVLVTPWFMNLILAPGADDDWSALASGAKELIAFPSGTYEFTAVNRTAQGAELPPYKACALFSPMFEFSTMLQATDTAEATLRGLLDPTLHPEYVAPPPPAPPAAMGRRGLLFGAPQGASQPGA
;
A
#
# COMPACT_ATOMS: atom_id res chain seq x y z
N MET A 1 -38.17 8.25 -0.55
CA MET A 1 -37.22 8.14 -1.68
C MET A 1 -35.94 7.59 -1.11
N SER A 2 -35.80 6.26 -1.10
CA SER A 2 -34.62 5.60 -0.53
C SER A 2 -33.50 5.66 -1.58
N GLY A 3 -32.51 6.50 -1.33
CA GLY A 3 -31.29 6.51 -2.12
C GLY A 3 -30.50 5.24 -1.82
N THR A 4 -30.39 4.35 -2.80
CA THR A 4 -29.52 3.17 -2.75
C THR A 4 -28.09 3.65 -2.54
N PHE A 5 -27.51 3.31 -1.39
CA PHE A 5 -26.12 3.60 -1.09
C PHE A 5 -25.25 2.74 -2.00
N HIS A 6 -24.63 3.35 -3.02
CA HIS A 6 -23.62 2.70 -3.85
C HIS A 6 -22.27 2.83 -3.13
N GLY A 7 -22.05 1.97 -2.15
CA GLY A 7 -20.76 1.86 -1.46
C GLY A 7 -19.65 1.45 -2.42
N PHE A 8 -18.44 1.97 -2.17
CA PHE A 8 -17.20 1.53 -2.84
C PHE A 8 -16.73 0.20 -2.23
N GLU A 9 -17.56 -0.84 -2.31
CA GLU A 9 -17.29 -2.10 -1.62
C GLU A 9 -17.63 -3.27 -2.55
N GLY A 10 -16.67 -3.63 -3.41
CA GLY A 10 -16.83 -4.69 -4.41
C GLY A 10 -15.89 -4.49 -5.61
N SER A 11 -15.20 -5.54 -6.07
CA SER A 11 -14.27 -5.44 -7.23
C SER A 11 -14.98 -5.14 -8.56
N TYR A 12 -16.31 -5.20 -8.57
CA TYR A 12 -17.18 -4.86 -9.70
C TYR A 12 -18.11 -3.66 -9.40
N LEU A 13 -17.79 -2.86 -8.36
CA LEU A 13 -18.56 -1.66 -7.94
C LEU A 13 -20.05 -1.93 -7.64
N GLY A 14 -20.36 -3.15 -7.19
CA GLY A 14 -21.74 -3.57 -6.90
C GLY A 14 -22.62 -3.79 -8.14
N ASP A 15 -22.06 -3.66 -9.35
CA ASP A 15 -22.77 -3.83 -10.61
C ASP A 15 -22.49 -5.22 -11.24
N ALA A 16 -23.35 -6.20 -10.92
CA ALA A 16 -23.20 -7.57 -11.39
C ALA A 16 -23.30 -7.70 -12.92
N THR A 17 -23.87 -6.70 -13.62
CA THR A 17 -23.98 -6.71 -15.09
C THR A 17 -22.63 -6.58 -15.78
N ARG A 18 -21.60 -6.15 -15.05
CA ARG A 18 -20.24 -6.06 -15.57
C ARG A 18 -19.51 -7.39 -15.54
N LEU A 19 -20.02 -8.43 -14.90
CA LEU A 19 -19.33 -9.72 -14.84
C LEU A 19 -19.51 -10.49 -16.14
N THR A 20 -18.43 -11.06 -16.68
CA THR A 20 -18.58 -12.04 -17.76
C THR A 20 -19.28 -13.31 -17.23
N PRO A 21 -19.99 -14.07 -18.09
CA PRO A 21 -20.72 -15.27 -17.66
C PRO A 21 -19.85 -16.33 -16.99
N ASP A 22 -18.57 -16.38 -17.34
CA ASP A 22 -17.54 -17.29 -16.86
C ASP A 22 -16.73 -16.74 -15.67
N ALA A 23 -17.12 -15.59 -15.11
CA ALA A 23 -16.39 -14.95 -14.02
C ALA A 23 -16.37 -15.82 -12.75
N VAL A 24 -15.16 -16.18 -12.31
CA VAL A 24 -14.88 -16.90 -11.06
C VAL A 24 -14.73 -15.89 -9.93
N MET A 25 -15.45 -16.13 -8.83
CA MET A 25 -15.65 -15.16 -7.76
C MET A 25 -15.16 -15.73 -6.43
N GLU A 26 -14.36 -14.99 -5.67
CA GLU A 26 -13.89 -15.40 -4.35
C GLU A 26 -14.49 -14.51 -3.26
N CYS A 27 -14.96 -15.13 -2.18
CA CYS A 27 -15.46 -14.40 -1.02
C CYS A 27 -14.31 -13.76 -0.23
N LYS A 28 -14.36 -12.44 0.01
CA LYS A 28 -13.37 -11.71 0.81
C LYS A 28 -13.36 -12.09 2.29
N ILE A 29 -14.43 -12.72 2.78
CA ILE A 29 -14.60 -13.07 4.20
C ILE A 29 -13.97 -14.44 4.49
N CYS A 30 -14.23 -15.45 3.66
CA CYS A 30 -13.83 -16.83 3.93
C CYS A 30 -13.09 -17.53 2.78
N TRP A 31 -12.78 -16.79 1.71
CA TRP A 31 -12.02 -17.26 0.54
C TRP A 31 -12.65 -18.42 -0.24
N SER A 32 -13.93 -18.70 -0.02
CA SER A 32 -14.66 -19.68 -0.83
C SER A 32 -14.85 -19.17 -2.25
N VAL A 33 -14.51 -20.01 -3.21
CA VAL A 33 -14.63 -19.71 -4.64
C VAL A 33 -15.97 -20.20 -5.16
N TYR A 34 -16.70 -19.31 -5.82
CA TYR A 34 -17.79 -19.62 -6.72
C TYR A 34 -17.26 -19.70 -8.15
N ASP A 35 -17.27 -20.90 -8.71
CA ASP A 35 -16.97 -21.15 -10.12
C ASP A 35 -18.28 -21.40 -10.87
N PRO A 36 -18.66 -20.57 -11.86
CA PRO A 36 -19.83 -20.81 -12.69
C PRO A 36 -19.84 -22.20 -13.31
N ALA A 37 -18.68 -22.77 -13.67
CA ALA A 37 -18.59 -24.11 -14.24
C ALA A 37 -18.99 -25.22 -13.26
N GLN A 38 -18.95 -24.95 -11.95
CA GLN A 38 -19.33 -25.90 -10.90
C GLN A 38 -20.70 -25.59 -10.29
N GLY A 39 -21.12 -24.32 -10.27
CA GLY A 39 -22.34 -23.89 -9.60
C GLY A 39 -22.19 -23.90 -8.07
N CYS A 40 -23.27 -24.21 -7.34
CA CYS A 40 -23.26 -24.26 -5.88
C CYS A 40 -24.26 -25.30 -5.37
N ASP A 41 -23.76 -26.46 -4.93
CA ASP A 41 -24.59 -27.57 -4.41
C ASP A 41 -25.46 -27.16 -3.21
N THR A 42 -24.90 -26.37 -2.28
CA THR A 42 -25.60 -25.91 -1.07
C THR A 42 -26.85 -25.09 -1.40
N TRP A 43 -26.76 -24.25 -2.43
CA TRP A 43 -27.88 -23.43 -2.93
C TRP A 43 -28.61 -24.10 -4.09
N GLN A 44 -28.25 -25.33 -4.44
CA GLN A 44 -28.78 -26.08 -5.58
C GLN A 44 -28.69 -25.29 -6.90
N VAL A 45 -27.63 -24.49 -7.05
CA VAL A 45 -27.34 -23.74 -8.27
C VAL A 45 -26.61 -24.69 -9.23
N PRO A 46 -27.15 -24.92 -10.44
CA PRO A 46 -26.55 -25.88 -11.36
C PRO A 46 -25.23 -25.37 -11.96
N PRO A 47 -24.33 -26.30 -12.36
CA PRO A 47 -23.17 -25.99 -13.20
C PRO A 47 -23.55 -25.17 -14.44
N GLY A 48 -22.69 -24.21 -14.80
CA GLY A 48 -22.89 -23.25 -15.88
C GLY A 48 -23.65 -21.98 -15.50
N THR A 49 -24.04 -21.78 -14.23
CA THR A 49 -24.78 -20.58 -13.80
C THR A 49 -23.82 -19.40 -13.55
N PRO A 50 -23.95 -18.28 -14.27
CA PRO A 50 -23.13 -17.09 -14.00
C PRO A 50 -23.39 -16.49 -12.62
N PHE A 51 -22.36 -15.91 -11.99
CA PHE A 51 -22.53 -15.20 -10.72
C PHE A 51 -23.53 -14.03 -10.81
N ALA A 52 -23.63 -13.39 -11.97
CA ALA A 52 -24.60 -12.32 -12.24
C ALA A 52 -26.06 -12.82 -12.23
N ALA A 53 -26.28 -14.08 -12.61
CA ALA A 53 -27.60 -14.70 -12.67
C ALA A 53 -28.07 -15.29 -11.32
N LEU A 54 -27.21 -15.26 -10.29
CA LEU A 54 -27.59 -15.66 -8.95
C LEU A 54 -28.68 -14.73 -8.37
N PRO A 55 -29.59 -15.25 -7.53
CA PRO A 55 -30.59 -14.42 -6.84
C PRO A 55 -29.95 -13.29 -6.01
N GLU A 56 -30.66 -12.17 -5.84
CA GLU A 56 -30.17 -11.05 -5.01
C GLU A 56 -29.93 -11.45 -3.55
N HIS A 57 -30.74 -12.36 -3.03
CA HIS A 57 -30.65 -12.86 -1.66
C HIS A 57 -29.65 -14.02 -1.50
N TRP A 58 -28.97 -14.44 -2.57
CA TRP A 58 -27.95 -15.47 -2.46
C TRP A 58 -26.82 -15.01 -1.53
N ARG A 59 -26.30 -15.94 -0.73
CA ARG A 59 -25.23 -15.71 0.25
C ARG A 59 -24.14 -16.76 0.08
N CYS A 60 -22.92 -16.42 0.47
CA CYS A 60 -21.82 -17.37 0.49
C CYS A 60 -22.23 -18.62 1.31
N PRO A 61 -22.15 -19.84 0.75
CA PRO A 61 -22.56 -21.06 1.45
C PRO A 61 -21.66 -21.39 2.67
N THR A 62 -20.49 -20.75 2.77
CA THR A 62 -19.51 -21.03 3.82
C THR A 62 -19.57 -20.03 4.97
N CYS A 63 -19.77 -18.74 4.72
CA CYS A 63 -19.71 -17.69 5.75
C CYS A 63 -20.95 -16.80 5.84
N ASP A 64 -21.97 -17.03 5.02
CA ASP A 64 -23.17 -16.19 4.91
C ASP A 64 -22.90 -14.74 4.47
N GLY A 65 -21.72 -14.49 3.87
CA GLY A 65 -21.39 -13.20 3.26
C GLY A 65 -22.29 -12.84 2.09
N ALA A 66 -22.61 -11.55 1.93
CA ALA A 66 -23.37 -11.03 0.80
C ALA A 66 -22.56 -11.07 -0.51
N ARG A 67 -23.25 -10.96 -1.66
CA ARG A 67 -22.63 -11.02 -3.00
C ARG A 67 -21.62 -9.90 -3.26
N ASP A 68 -21.80 -8.74 -2.63
CA ASP A 68 -20.86 -7.61 -2.71
C ASP A 68 -19.51 -7.87 -2.02
N GLN A 69 -19.47 -8.88 -1.15
CA GLN A 69 -18.25 -9.38 -0.50
C GLN A 69 -17.42 -10.28 -1.42
N PHE A 70 -17.79 -10.45 -2.69
CA PHE A 70 -17.02 -11.25 -3.64
C PHE A 70 -16.11 -10.38 -4.52
N MET A 71 -14.94 -10.92 -4.85
CA MET A 71 -13.98 -10.34 -5.79
C MET A 71 -13.77 -11.26 -6.99
N VAL A 72 -13.46 -10.68 -8.14
CA VAL A 72 -13.19 -11.43 -9.37
C VAL A 72 -11.79 -12.01 -9.28
N VAL A 73 -11.66 -13.34 -9.43
CA VAL A 73 -10.37 -14.06 -9.50
C VAL A 73 -9.97 -14.28 -10.96
N HIS A 74 -10.93 -14.69 -11.80
CA HIS A 74 -10.76 -14.91 -13.23
C HIS A 74 -12.00 -14.48 -13.99
N GLY A 75 -11.83 -13.86 -15.17
CA GLY A 75 -12.91 -13.22 -15.95
C GLY A 75 -12.77 -11.69 -15.99
N ALA A 76 -13.24 -11.07 -17.06
CA ALA A 76 -13.14 -9.61 -17.25
C ALA A 76 -14.40 -8.91 -16.71
N VAL A 77 -14.23 -7.70 -16.19
CA VAL A 77 -15.36 -6.79 -15.94
C VAL A 77 -15.63 -6.07 -17.28
N ALA A 78 -16.83 -6.16 -17.84
CA ALA A 78 -17.23 -5.46 -19.05
C ALA A 78 -17.08 -3.94 -18.82
N SER A 79 -15.99 -3.38 -19.33
CA SER A 79 -15.65 -1.97 -19.20
C SER A 79 -16.59 -1.12 -20.05
N GLY A 80 -17.51 -0.38 -19.42
CA GLY A 80 -17.95 0.92 -19.96
C GLY A 80 -16.74 1.87 -20.10
N PRO A 81 -16.86 3.08 -20.69
CA PRO A 81 -15.72 3.95 -20.97
C PRO A 81 -15.09 4.46 -19.66
N VAL A 82 -14.25 3.60 -19.08
CA VAL A 82 -13.19 3.90 -18.15
C VAL A 82 -12.15 4.62 -18.99
N GLN A 83 -11.87 5.88 -18.67
CA GLN A 83 -10.64 6.51 -19.14
C GLN A 83 -9.51 5.52 -18.84
N PRO A 84 -8.71 5.10 -19.85
CA PRO A 84 -7.78 4.01 -19.67
C PRO A 84 -6.92 4.33 -18.45
N ALA A 85 -7.05 3.50 -17.42
CA ALA A 85 -5.98 3.33 -16.46
C ALA A 85 -4.73 3.08 -17.31
N PRO A 86 -3.63 3.83 -17.11
CA PRO A 86 -2.43 3.61 -17.88
C PRO A 86 -2.10 2.12 -17.78
N ALA A 87 -1.95 1.47 -18.94
CA ALA A 87 -1.62 0.06 -19.02
C ALA A 87 -0.51 -0.28 -18.01
N PRO A 88 -0.51 -1.47 -17.38
CA PRO A 88 0.67 -1.92 -16.66
C PRO A 88 1.83 -1.77 -17.65
N ALA A 89 2.73 -0.83 -17.34
CA ALA A 89 3.82 -0.52 -18.23
C ALA A 89 4.49 -1.85 -18.55
N ALA A 90 4.67 -2.13 -19.83
CA ALA A 90 5.56 -3.19 -20.29
C ALA A 90 6.83 -3.18 -19.41
N PRO A 91 7.46 -4.33 -19.11
CA PRO A 91 8.67 -4.37 -18.28
C PRO A 91 9.61 -3.27 -18.77
N ARG A 92 9.78 -2.22 -17.95
CA ARG A 92 10.54 -1.04 -18.34
C ARG A 92 11.95 -1.53 -18.69
N PRO A 93 12.55 -1.04 -19.78
CA PRO A 93 13.91 -1.44 -20.15
C PRO A 93 14.83 -1.28 -18.94
N GLU A 94 15.77 -2.21 -18.75
CA GLU A 94 16.65 -2.33 -17.57
C GLU A 94 17.38 -1.02 -17.20
N ALA A 95 17.51 -0.10 -18.15
CA ALA A 95 18.05 1.25 -18.01
C ALA A 95 17.25 2.20 -17.09
N GLU A 96 16.00 1.89 -16.73
CA GLU A 96 15.11 2.76 -15.93
C GLU A 96 14.88 2.27 -14.48
N ARG A 97 15.56 1.18 -14.05
CA ARG A 97 15.40 0.66 -12.69
C ARG A 97 16.13 1.57 -11.70
N THR A 98 15.37 2.39 -10.98
CA THR A 98 15.89 3.23 -9.90
C THR A 98 16.64 2.39 -8.85
N PRO A 99 17.65 2.93 -8.14
CA PRO A 99 18.34 2.22 -7.07
C PRO A 99 17.38 1.62 -6.03
N ALA A 100 16.32 2.35 -5.70
CA ALA A 100 15.25 1.89 -4.81
C ALA A 100 14.54 0.64 -5.35
N ALA A 101 14.19 0.60 -6.63
CA ALA A 101 13.55 -0.56 -7.26
C ALA A 101 14.49 -1.77 -7.37
N LEU A 102 15.79 -1.54 -7.59
CA LEU A 102 16.81 -2.59 -7.57
C LEU A 102 16.94 -3.23 -6.19
N LEU A 103 17.05 -2.40 -5.15
CA LEU A 103 17.12 -2.87 -3.76
C LEU A 103 15.87 -3.64 -3.36
N ALA A 104 14.68 -3.10 -3.65
CA ALA A 104 13.41 -3.76 -3.37
C ALA A 104 13.35 -5.17 -3.98
N ALA A 105 13.73 -5.31 -5.26
CA ALA A 105 13.76 -6.60 -5.93
C ALA A 105 14.76 -7.58 -5.29
N ARG A 106 15.96 -7.11 -4.91
CA ARG A 106 16.97 -7.94 -4.23
C ARG A 106 16.51 -8.40 -2.86
N LEU A 107 15.87 -7.52 -2.09
CA LEU A 107 15.29 -7.86 -0.79
C LEU A 107 14.19 -8.90 -0.94
N GLU A 108 13.25 -8.71 -1.88
CA GLU A 108 12.19 -9.68 -2.12
C GLU A 108 12.74 -11.06 -2.46
N GLU A 109 13.75 -11.14 -3.34
CA GLU A 109 14.35 -12.41 -3.73
C GLU A 109 15.05 -13.09 -2.56
N ALA A 110 15.96 -12.39 -1.88
CA ALA A 110 16.72 -12.93 -0.76
C ALA A 110 15.81 -13.43 0.38
N PHE A 111 14.74 -12.71 0.68
CA PHE A 111 13.81 -13.12 1.74
C PHE A 111 12.82 -14.21 1.29
N ARG A 112 12.50 -14.30 -0.01
CA ARG A 112 11.73 -15.41 -0.58
C ARG A 112 12.53 -16.71 -0.50
N GLU A 113 13.83 -16.68 -0.78
CA GLU A 113 14.72 -17.83 -0.58
C GLU A 113 14.76 -18.27 0.89
N ILE A 114 14.85 -17.32 1.83
CA ILE A 114 14.80 -17.62 3.28
C ILE A 114 13.46 -18.26 3.65
N HIS A 115 12.35 -17.74 3.11
CA HIS A 115 11.02 -18.28 3.35
C HIS A 115 10.90 -19.74 2.87
N VAL A 116 11.32 -20.03 1.64
CA VAL A 116 11.22 -21.36 1.04
C VAL A 116 12.20 -22.36 1.67
N GLY A 117 13.42 -21.91 2.00
CA GLY A 117 14.51 -22.77 2.44
C GLY A 117 14.62 -22.94 3.96
N LYS A 118 14.72 -21.83 4.71
CA LYS A 118 15.15 -21.83 6.12
C LYS A 118 14.01 -21.70 7.14
N MET A 119 12.84 -21.21 6.72
CA MET A 119 11.72 -20.89 7.62
C MET A 119 10.54 -21.86 7.53
N ARG A 120 10.62 -22.91 6.69
CA ARG A 120 9.54 -23.88 6.52
C ARG A 120 9.36 -24.75 7.77
N GLY A 121 8.14 -24.78 8.32
CA GLY A 121 7.80 -25.61 9.49
C GLY A 121 7.99 -24.95 10.86
N ILE A 122 8.27 -23.64 10.90
CA ILE A 122 8.36 -22.88 12.16
C ILE A 122 6.96 -22.34 12.53
N PRO A 123 6.44 -22.55 13.77
CA PRO A 123 5.12 -22.08 14.19
C PRO A 123 4.90 -20.56 14.16
N LEU A 124 5.95 -19.76 13.88
CA LEU A 124 5.94 -18.30 13.79
C LEU A 124 5.60 -17.77 12.39
N LEU A 125 5.38 -18.67 11.43
CA LEU A 125 5.15 -18.33 10.03
C LEU A 125 3.66 -18.10 9.76
N ASN A 126 3.31 -16.93 9.23
CA ASN A 126 1.97 -16.67 8.71
C ASN A 126 1.88 -17.10 7.24
N GLU A 127 1.29 -18.25 6.98
CA GLU A 127 1.18 -18.84 5.63
C GLU A 127 0.29 -18.04 4.66
N ALA A 128 -0.54 -17.13 5.16
CA ALA A 128 -1.35 -16.24 4.32
C ALA A 128 -0.52 -15.12 3.68
N LEU A 129 0.74 -14.94 4.11
CA LEU A 129 1.61 -13.87 3.65
C LEU A 129 2.75 -14.40 2.80
N GLY A 130 3.18 -13.55 1.87
CA GLY A 130 4.41 -13.67 1.12
C GLY A 130 5.44 -12.64 1.54
N VAL A 131 6.49 -12.50 0.73
CA VAL A 131 7.49 -11.45 0.88
C VAL A 131 7.19 -10.32 -0.09
N LYS A 132 7.16 -9.08 0.40
CA LYS A 132 6.92 -7.89 -0.41
C LYS A 132 7.72 -6.68 0.07
N ALA A 133 8.38 -5.99 -0.85
CA ALA A 133 8.99 -4.69 -0.63
C ALA A 133 7.97 -3.60 -1.03
N VAL A 134 7.66 -2.71 -0.08
CA VAL A 134 6.60 -1.70 -0.21
C VAL A 134 7.19 -0.30 -0.11
N GLY A 135 6.85 0.57 -1.07
CA GLY A 135 7.11 2.01 -1.01
C GLY A 135 8.59 2.43 -1.00
N PHE A 136 9.50 1.60 -1.53
CA PHE A 136 10.92 1.93 -1.61
C PHE A 136 11.17 3.20 -2.43
N ARG A 137 11.86 4.18 -1.84
CA ARG A 137 12.17 5.48 -2.44
C ARG A 137 13.47 6.06 -1.88
N ALA A 138 14.04 7.03 -2.60
CA ALA A 138 15.10 7.86 -2.04
C ALA A 138 14.55 8.78 -0.94
N TYR A 139 15.27 8.90 0.16
CA TYR A 139 14.95 9.77 1.29
C TYR A 139 16.23 10.20 1.99
N ASP A 140 16.50 11.51 2.00
CA ASP A 140 17.66 12.12 2.66
C ASP A 140 19.00 11.43 2.36
N GLY A 141 19.31 11.26 1.08
CA GLY A 141 20.51 10.55 0.62
C GLY A 141 20.41 9.02 0.65
N HIS A 142 19.51 8.46 1.46
CA HIS A 142 19.37 7.02 1.66
C HIS A 142 18.21 6.41 0.86
N LEU A 143 18.07 5.08 0.93
CA LEU A 143 16.92 4.35 0.40
C LEU A 143 16.03 3.86 1.55
N LEU A 144 14.75 4.26 1.53
CA LEU A 144 13.78 3.99 2.58
C LEU A 144 12.59 3.19 2.01
N GLY A 145 12.16 2.15 2.70
CA GLY A 145 10.96 1.39 2.36
C GLY A 145 10.56 0.42 3.47
N VAL A 146 9.48 -0.33 3.30
CA VAL A 146 9.05 -1.35 4.26
C VAL A 146 9.17 -2.73 3.62
N LEU A 147 9.73 -3.68 4.37
CA LEU A 147 9.78 -5.08 3.99
C LEU A 147 8.75 -5.85 4.80
N VAL A 148 7.78 -6.45 4.09
CA VAL A 148 6.79 -7.38 4.64
C VAL A 148 7.30 -8.80 4.39
N THR A 149 7.28 -9.61 5.44
CA THR A 149 7.54 -11.05 5.38
C THR A 149 6.45 -11.79 6.17
N PRO A 150 6.36 -13.12 6.04
CA PRO A 150 5.43 -13.91 6.86
C PRO A 150 5.69 -13.92 8.37
N TRP A 151 6.84 -13.42 8.84
CA TRP A 151 7.24 -13.51 10.26
C TRP A 151 7.60 -12.15 10.88
N PHE A 152 7.88 -11.13 10.06
CA PHE A 152 8.01 -9.73 10.50
C PHE A 152 7.58 -8.73 9.42
N MET A 153 7.32 -7.50 9.85
CA MET A 153 7.29 -6.30 9.03
C MET A 153 8.31 -5.31 9.59
N ASN A 154 9.26 -4.86 8.75
CA ASN A 154 10.32 -3.95 9.16
C ASN A 154 10.40 -2.75 8.23
N LEU A 155 10.62 -1.56 8.82
CA LEU A 155 11.10 -0.40 8.10
C LEU A 155 12.58 -0.61 7.77
N ILE A 156 12.96 -0.42 6.52
CA ILE A 156 14.30 -0.64 5.99
C ILE A 156 14.88 0.70 5.55
N LEU A 157 16.08 0.99 6.05
CA LEU A 157 16.91 2.08 5.57
C LEU A 157 18.21 1.48 5.03
N ALA A 158 18.56 1.79 3.79
CA ALA A 158 19.73 1.26 3.09
C ALA A 158 20.58 2.42 2.55
N PRO A 159 21.89 2.18 2.30
CA PRO A 159 22.81 3.22 1.86
C PRO A 159 22.38 3.81 0.52
N GLY A 160 22.61 5.11 0.36
CA GLY A 160 22.59 5.80 -0.92
C GLY A 160 23.77 5.42 -1.82
N ALA A 161 23.90 6.12 -2.94
CA ALA A 161 25.04 5.94 -3.84
C ALA A 161 26.36 6.42 -3.23
N ASP A 162 26.30 7.40 -2.32
CA ASP A 162 27.47 8.05 -1.72
C ASP A 162 27.83 7.50 -0.33
N ASP A 163 27.07 6.53 0.18
CA ASP A 163 27.26 5.93 1.50
C ASP A 163 28.09 4.64 1.44
N ASP A 164 29.12 4.54 2.29
CA ASP A 164 29.83 3.29 2.53
C ASP A 164 29.46 2.71 3.90
N TRP A 165 28.54 1.75 3.90
CA TRP A 165 28.12 1.01 5.11
C TRP A 165 28.72 -0.40 5.18
N SER A 166 29.75 -0.70 4.38
CA SER A 166 30.39 -2.03 4.34
C SER A 166 30.89 -2.52 5.70
N ALA A 167 31.35 -1.58 6.55
CA ALA A 167 31.84 -1.83 7.90
C ALA A 167 30.75 -1.81 9.00
N LEU A 168 29.47 -1.69 8.63
CA LEU A 168 28.39 -1.60 9.61
C LEU A 168 28.31 -2.88 10.45
N ALA A 169 28.47 -2.75 11.77
CA ALA A 169 28.45 -3.87 12.69
C ALA A 169 27.02 -4.40 12.88
N SER A 170 26.76 -5.64 12.47
CA SER A 170 25.46 -6.30 12.69
C SER A 170 25.04 -6.27 14.16
N GLY A 171 23.80 -5.86 14.43
CA GLY A 171 23.25 -5.71 15.78
C GLY A 171 23.50 -4.35 16.44
N ALA A 172 24.34 -3.48 15.84
CA ALA A 172 24.50 -2.11 16.33
C ALA A 172 23.18 -1.34 16.21
N LYS A 173 22.85 -0.56 17.25
CA LYS A 173 21.62 0.23 17.31
C LYS A 173 21.92 1.71 17.07
N GLU A 174 21.04 2.38 16.34
CA GLU A 174 21.17 3.79 16.02
C GLU A 174 19.78 4.45 16.04
N LEU A 175 19.71 5.65 16.60
CA LEU A 175 18.48 6.46 16.61
C LEU A 175 18.46 7.35 15.37
N ILE A 176 17.42 7.23 14.55
CA ILE A 176 17.26 7.99 13.31
C ILE A 176 16.03 8.88 13.43
N ALA A 177 16.22 10.17 13.13
CA ALA A 177 15.16 11.16 13.16
C ALA A 177 14.35 11.17 11.85
N PHE A 178 13.03 11.20 11.99
CA PHE A 178 12.05 11.40 10.94
C PHE A 178 11.10 12.54 11.34
N PRO A 179 10.31 13.11 10.41
CA PRO A 179 9.36 14.17 10.74
C PRO A 179 8.42 13.81 11.88
N SER A 180 7.99 12.55 11.96
CA SER A 180 7.10 12.02 13.01
C SER A 180 7.79 11.66 14.32
N GLY A 181 9.13 11.69 14.41
CA GLY A 181 9.86 11.36 15.63
C GLY A 181 11.14 10.59 15.38
N THR A 182 11.74 10.11 16.47
CA THR A 182 13.01 9.37 16.44
C THR A 182 12.76 7.87 16.65
N TYR A 183 13.36 7.04 15.80
CA TYR A 183 13.15 5.59 15.78
C TYR A 183 14.47 4.83 15.93
N GLU A 184 14.45 3.72 16.66
CA GLU A 184 15.63 2.86 16.82
C GLU A 184 15.75 1.87 15.65
N PHE A 185 16.87 1.95 14.95
CA PHE A 185 17.24 1.05 13.88
C PHE A 185 18.37 0.13 14.32
N THR A 186 18.28 -1.13 13.93
CA THR A 186 19.34 -2.13 14.13
C THR A 186 20.04 -2.40 12.80
N ALA A 187 21.36 -2.31 12.80
CA ALA A 187 22.22 -2.64 11.69
C ALA A 187 22.16 -4.14 11.34
N VAL A 188 22.06 -4.43 10.05
CA VAL A 188 22.08 -5.78 9.47
C VAL A 188 23.09 -5.80 8.35
N ASN A 189 24.18 -6.53 8.56
CA ASN A 189 25.24 -6.75 7.60
C ASN A 189 25.46 -8.26 7.46
N ARG A 190 24.79 -8.85 6.45
CA ARG A 190 24.82 -10.30 6.16
C ARG A 190 25.80 -10.65 5.04
N THR A 191 26.59 -9.68 4.57
CA THR A 191 27.65 -9.89 3.57
C THR A 191 28.67 -10.95 4.02
N ALA A 192 28.75 -11.23 5.33
CA ALA A 192 29.57 -12.28 5.91
C ALA A 192 28.97 -13.72 5.83
N GLN A 193 27.72 -13.90 5.40
CA GLN A 193 27.03 -15.22 5.40
C GLN A 193 26.37 -15.60 4.05
N GLY A 194 26.79 -14.99 2.94
CA GLY A 194 26.49 -15.50 1.58
C GLY A 194 25.21 -14.99 0.93
N ALA A 195 24.51 -14.00 1.49
CA ALA A 195 23.45 -13.27 0.80
C ALA A 195 23.97 -11.91 0.33
N GLU A 196 23.88 -11.62 -0.97
CA GLU A 196 24.42 -10.44 -1.65
C GLU A 196 23.56 -9.16 -1.44
N LEU A 197 23.00 -9.02 -0.24
CA LEU A 197 22.29 -7.79 0.15
C LEU A 197 23.30 -6.77 0.67
N PRO A 198 23.21 -5.48 0.25
CA PRO A 198 24.00 -4.44 0.87
C PRO A 198 23.65 -4.35 2.37
N PRO A 199 24.59 -3.92 3.22
CA PRO A 199 24.28 -3.61 4.61
C PRO A 199 23.11 -2.64 4.70
N TYR A 200 22.16 -2.90 5.59
CA TYR A 200 21.00 -2.04 5.81
C TYR A 200 20.70 -1.94 7.30
N LYS A 201 19.85 -1.00 7.66
CA LYS A 201 19.33 -0.79 9.00
C LYS A 201 17.85 -1.15 8.99
N ALA A 202 17.39 -1.85 10.03
CA ALA A 202 16.00 -2.27 10.16
C ALA A 202 15.40 -1.77 11.48
N CYS A 203 14.20 -1.19 11.41
CA CYS A 203 13.36 -0.89 12.56
C CYS A 203 12.15 -1.84 12.53
N ALA A 204 11.96 -2.62 13.59
CA ALA A 204 10.86 -3.57 13.69
C ALA A 204 9.53 -2.82 13.84
N LEU A 205 8.55 -3.16 13.01
CA LEU A 205 7.19 -2.62 13.10
C LEU A 205 6.24 -3.66 13.69
N PHE A 206 6.23 -4.87 13.13
CA PHE A 206 5.42 -5.98 13.60
C PHE A 206 6.21 -7.28 13.62
N SER A 207 6.11 -8.01 14.73
CA SER A 207 6.51 -9.41 14.83
C SER A 207 5.86 -10.01 16.09
N PRO A 208 5.17 -11.16 16.00
CA PRO A 208 4.88 -11.95 14.80
C PRO A 208 3.84 -11.26 13.88
N MET A 209 3.62 -11.82 12.68
CA MET A 209 2.73 -11.25 11.67
C MET A 209 1.29 -11.82 11.69
N PHE A 210 0.87 -12.42 12.80
CA PHE A 210 -0.43 -13.11 12.90
C PHE A 210 -1.66 -12.19 12.85
N GLU A 211 -1.48 -10.89 13.11
CA GLU A 211 -2.57 -9.90 13.03
C GLU A 211 -2.99 -9.59 11.59
N PHE A 212 -2.20 -10.03 10.62
CA PHE A 212 -2.46 -9.80 9.20
C PHE A 212 -3.05 -11.05 8.55
N SER A 213 -4.32 -11.00 8.17
CA SER A 213 -5.00 -12.13 7.52
C SER A 213 -4.75 -12.19 6.01
N THR A 214 -4.30 -11.08 5.40
CA THR A 214 -4.07 -10.98 3.96
C THR A 214 -2.84 -10.15 3.63
N MET A 215 -2.27 -10.40 2.46
CA MET A 215 -1.20 -9.56 1.91
C MET A 215 -1.64 -8.11 1.71
N LEU A 216 -2.89 -7.87 1.29
CA LEU A 216 -3.42 -6.52 1.09
C LEU A 216 -3.38 -5.71 2.40
N GLN A 217 -3.86 -6.29 3.50
CA GLN A 217 -3.83 -5.65 4.82
C GLN A 217 -2.40 -5.32 5.25
N ALA A 218 -1.46 -6.24 5.04
CA ALA A 218 -0.05 -6.04 5.38
C ALA A 218 0.59 -4.94 4.52
N THR A 219 0.31 -4.90 3.21
CA THR A 219 0.85 -3.86 2.32
C THR A 219 0.23 -2.50 2.58
N ASP A 220 -1.07 -2.43 2.85
CA ASP A 220 -1.76 -1.16 3.20
C ASP A 220 -1.23 -0.58 4.51
N THR A 221 -0.97 -1.45 5.49
CA THR A 221 -0.36 -1.06 6.78
C THR A 221 1.08 -0.59 6.59
N ALA A 222 1.86 -1.25 5.73
CA ALA A 222 3.21 -0.83 5.39
C ALA A 222 3.22 0.56 4.70
N GLU A 223 2.29 0.81 3.77
CA GLU A 223 2.14 2.14 3.16
C GLU A 223 1.68 3.21 4.13
N ALA A 224 0.72 2.89 5.00
CA ALA A 224 0.25 3.79 6.06
C ALA A 224 1.39 4.14 7.02
N THR A 225 2.25 3.18 7.33
CA THR A 225 3.46 3.41 8.15
C THR A 225 4.41 4.39 7.46
N LEU A 226 4.68 4.23 6.16
CA LEU A 226 5.53 5.17 5.41
C LEU A 226 4.95 6.58 5.29
N ARG A 227 3.61 6.69 5.23
CA ARG A 227 2.91 7.99 5.25
C ARG A 227 3.04 8.64 6.63
N GLY A 228 2.73 7.90 7.69
CA GLY A 228 2.81 8.39 9.07
C GLY A 228 4.24 8.76 9.47
N LEU A 229 5.24 7.97 9.06
CA LEU A 229 6.65 8.23 9.34
C LEU A 229 7.08 9.63 8.87
N LEU A 230 6.54 10.09 7.74
CA LEU A 230 6.86 11.40 7.16
C LEU A 230 5.88 12.51 7.55
N ASP A 231 4.89 12.23 8.39
CA ASP A 231 3.92 13.22 8.85
C ASP A 231 4.45 13.93 10.11
N PRO A 232 4.82 15.22 10.04
CA PRO A 232 5.31 15.95 11.20
C PRO A 232 4.23 16.17 12.26
N THR A 233 2.95 16.05 11.91
CA THR A 233 1.85 16.21 12.89
C THR A 233 1.78 15.06 13.89
N LEU A 234 2.41 13.92 13.56
CA LEU A 234 2.53 12.78 14.45
C LEU A 234 3.71 12.90 15.42
N HIS A 235 4.56 13.93 15.28
CA HIS A 235 5.66 14.17 16.20
C HIS A 235 5.12 14.43 17.62
N PRO A 236 5.66 13.77 18.68
CA PRO A 236 5.20 13.98 20.05
C PRO A 236 5.24 15.44 20.53
N GLU A 237 6.16 16.22 19.97
CA GLU A 237 6.35 17.64 20.28
C GLU A 237 5.71 18.58 19.23
N TYR A 238 4.87 18.06 18.33
CA TYR A 238 4.23 18.88 17.31
C TYR A 238 3.33 19.96 17.94
N VAL A 239 3.55 21.21 17.53
CA VAL A 239 2.66 22.33 17.85
C VAL A 239 2.09 22.86 16.54
N ALA A 240 0.76 22.88 16.44
CA ALA A 240 0.08 23.38 15.26
C ALA A 240 0.45 24.85 14.99
N PRO A 241 0.78 25.22 13.74
CA PRO A 241 1.02 26.62 13.42
C PRO A 241 -0.25 27.44 13.71
N PRO A 242 -0.11 28.69 14.19
CA PRO A 242 -1.26 29.54 14.42
C PRO A 242 -2.06 29.70 13.11
N PRO A 243 -3.39 29.78 13.18
CA PRO A 243 -4.22 29.95 11.98
C PRO A 243 -3.76 31.19 11.21
N PRO A 244 -3.82 31.16 9.87
CA PRO A 244 -3.45 32.33 9.06
C PRO A 244 -4.27 33.53 9.52
N ALA A 245 -3.61 34.69 9.63
CA ALA A 245 -4.27 35.92 10.00
C ALA A 245 -5.48 36.14 9.07
N PRO A 246 -6.65 36.54 9.61
CA PRO A 246 -7.81 36.82 8.79
C PRO A 246 -7.40 37.83 7.71
N PRO A 247 -7.85 37.66 6.45
CA PRO A 247 -7.57 38.63 5.40
C PRO A 247 -7.97 40.00 5.91
N ALA A 248 -7.07 40.98 5.79
CA ALA A 248 -7.30 42.33 6.26
C ALA A 248 -8.67 42.78 5.75
N ALA A 249 -9.62 42.96 6.66
CA ALA A 249 -10.94 43.44 6.31
C ALA A 249 -10.72 44.78 5.61
N MET A 250 -10.93 44.83 4.30
CA MET A 250 -11.05 46.09 3.58
C MET A 250 -12.18 46.85 4.27
N GLY A 251 -11.80 47.80 5.12
CA GLY A 251 -12.76 48.65 5.79
C GLY A 251 -13.63 49.30 4.72
N ARG A 252 -14.93 49.45 5.00
CA ARG A 252 -15.90 50.07 4.08
C ARG A 252 -15.47 51.47 3.56
N ARG A 253 -14.47 52.10 4.19
CA ARG A 253 -13.83 53.35 3.73
C ARG A 253 -12.93 53.20 2.49
N GLY A 254 -12.44 52.01 2.17
CA GLY A 254 -11.62 51.74 0.98
C GLY A 254 -12.43 51.60 -0.33
N LEU A 255 -13.76 51.44 -0.24
CA LEU A 255 -14.66 51.36 -1.39
C LEU A 255 -15.26 52.72 -1.80
N LEU A 256 -15.15 53.75 -0.95
CA LEU A 256 -15.77 55.07 -1.19
C LEU A 256 -14.80 56.11 -1.75
N PHE A 257 -13.49 55.94 -1.55
CA PHE A 257 -12.48 56.81 -2.14
C PHE A 257 -11.68 56.02 -3.15
N GLY A 258 -12.28 55.80 -4.32
CA GLY A 258 -11.53 55.49 -5.52
C GLY A 258 -10.58 56.67 -5.81
N ALA A 259 -9.31 56.53 -5.45
CA ALA A 259 -8.30 57.44 -5.93
C ALA A 259 -7.95 57.03 -7.37
N PRO A 260 -8.15 57.92 -8.37
CA PRO A 260 -7.65 57.65 -9.71
C PRO A 260 -6.12 57.65 -9.65
N GLN A 261 -5.51 56.64 -10.28
CA GLN A 261 -4.09 56.68 -10.63
C GLN A 261 -3.90 57.82 -11.65
N GLY A 262 -3.65 59.03 -11.15
CA GLY A 262 -3.30 60.21 -11.93
C GLY A 262 -1.78 60.31 -12.03
N ALA A 263 -1.27 60.10 -13.24
CA ALA A 263 0.11 60.28 -13.62
C ALA A 263 0.64 61.69 -13.33
N SER A 264 1.87 61.78 -12.81
CA SER A 264 2.84 62.83 -13.18
C SER A 264 4.18 62.66 -12.43
N GLN A 265 5.20 62.17 -13.14
CA GLN A 265 6.55 62.79 -13.11
C GLN A 265 6.42 64.26 -13.57
N PRO A 266 7.31 65.23 -13.21
CA PRO A 266 8.77 65.11 -13.34
C PRO A 266 9.68 65.86 -12.33
N GLY A 267 10.95 65.42 -12.31
CA GLY A 267 12.23 66.15 -12.28
C GLY A 267 12.47 67.42 -11.44
N ALA A 268 13.54 67.39 -10.63
CA ALA A 268 14.76 68.18 -10.81
C ALA A 268 15.92 67.52 -10.07
#